data_AF-A0A109ZYN3-F1
#
_entry.id   AF-A0A109ZYN3-F1
#
_cell.length_a   1.000
_cell.length_b   1.000
_cell.length_c   1.000
_cell.angle_alpha   90.00
_cell.angle_beta   90.00
_cell.angle_gamma   90.00
#
_symmetry.space_group_name_H-M   'P 1'
#
loop_
_entity.id
_entity.type
_entity.pdbx_description
1 polymer ?
#
loop_
_entity_poly.entity_id
_entity_poly.type
_entity_poly.pdbx_seq_one_letter_code
_entity_poly.pdbx_strand_id
1 'polypeptide(L)'
;TFADLFDPIIEDYHGGFKKTDKHPPKDWGDVDTLGNLDPNGDYIISTRVRCGRSMQGYPFNPCLTEAQYKEMEDKVSSTLSFLEGELKGKFSPLTGMTKDTQQKLIDDHFLFKEGDRFLQAANACRFWPTGRGIYHNDTNTFLV
;
A
#
# COMPACT_ATOMS: atom_id res chain seq x y z
N THR A 1 -10.70 -22.02 4.95
CA THR A 1 -9.67 -23.05 4.68
C THR A 1 -8.67 -23.21 5.81
N PHE A 2 -8.14 -22.14 6.42
CA PHE A 2 -7.12 -22.23 7.49
C PHE A 2 -7.51 -21.46 8.77
N ALA A 3 -8.80 -21.44 9.11
CA ALA A 3 -9.33 -20.62 10.20
C ALA A 3 -8.70 -20.99 11.55
N ASP A 4 -8.50 -22.27 11.84
CA ASP A 4 -7.94 -22.71 13.13
C ASP A 4 -6.50 -22.24 13.38
N LEU A 5 -5.79 -21.83 12.33
CA LEU A 5 -4.49 -21.16 12.45
C LEU A 5 -4.64 -19.64 12.50
N PHE A 6 -5.43 -19.05 11.58
CA PHE A 6 -5.51 -17.59 11.46
C PHE A 6 -6.37 -16.93 12.53
N ASP A 7 -7.48 -17.53 12.94
CA ASP A 7 -8.39 -16.97 13.96
C ASP A 7 -7.63 -16.62 15.26
N PRO A 8 -6.86 -17.53 15.90
CA PRO A 8 -6.14 -17.19 17.12
C PRO A 8 -5.00 -16.18 16.90
N ILE A 9 -4.33 -16.19 15.74
CA ILE A 9 -3.29 -15.22 15.41
C ILE A 9 -3.88 -13.81 15.25
N ILE A 10 -5.04 -13.70 14.60
CA ILE A 10 -5.78 -12.44 14.44
C ILE A 10 -6.23 -11.92 15.80
N GLU A 11 -6.81 -12.79 16.63
CA GLU A 11 -7.26 -12.42 17.97
C GLU A 11 -6.12 -11.90 18.85
N ASP A 12 -4.97 -12.61 18.87
CA ASP A 12 -3.78 -12.21 19.62
C ASP A 12 -3.21 -10.87 19.12
N TYR A 13 -2.92 -10.78 17.82
CA TYR A 13 -2.31 -9.59 17.21
C TYR A 13 -3.16 -8.33 17.37
N HIS A 14 -4.49 -8.46 17.29
CA HIS A 14 -5.42 -7.33 17.42
C HIS A 14 -5.90 -7.07 18.86
N GLY A 15 -5.41 -7.83 19.85
CA GLY A 15 -5.76 -7.62 21.26
C GLY A 15 -7.22 -7.94 21.60
N GLY A 16 -7.82 -8.89 20.88
CA GLY A 16 -9.22 -9.29 21.01
C GLY A 16 -10.00 -9.15 19.70
N PHE A 17 -10.32 -10.29 19.08
CA PHE A 17 -11.22 -10.39 17.94
C PHE A 17 -11.69 -11.85 17.82
N LYS A 18 -12.77 -12.18 18.52
CA LYS A 18 -13.27 -13.55 18.61
C LYS A 18 -13.75 -14.02 17.25
N LYS A 19 -13.79 -15.34 17.06
CA LYS A 19 -14.37 -15.98 15.85
C LYS A 19 -15.79 -15.53 15.50
N THR A 20 -16.56 -15.09 16.50
CA THR A 20 -17.93 -14.58 16.32
C THR A 20 -18.01 -13.09 15.98
N ASP A 21 -16.91 -12.36 16.18
CA ASP A 21 -16.85 -10.93 15.97
C ASP A 21 -16.79 -10.62 14.47
N LYS A 22 -17.22 -9.41 14.13
CA LYS A 22 -17.21 -8.92 12.75
C LYS A 22 -16.60 -7.53 12.74
N HIS A 23 -15.71 -7.29 11.78
CA HIS A 23 -15.18 -5.95 11.55
C HIS A 23 -16.35 -5.01 11.22
N PRO A 24 -16.41 -3.82 11.84
CA PRO A 24 -17.52 -2.90 11.64
C PRO A 24 -17.55 -2.35 10.20
N PRO A 25 -18.66 -1.74 9.77
CA PRO A 25 -18.70 -0.95 8.54
C PRO A 25 -17.63 0.15 8.54
N LYS A 26 -17.15 0.50 7.34
CA LYS A 26 -16.14 1.56 7.18
C LYS A 26 -16.68 2.92 7.63
N ASP A 27 -16.09 3.47 8.67
CA ASP A 27 -16.34 4.82 9.16
C ASP A 27 -15.03 5.62 9.19
N TRP A 28 -15.04 6.84 8.65
CA TRP A 28 -13.89 7.76 8.72
C TRP A 28 -13.99 8.69 9.92
N GLY A 29 -15.15 8.75 10.59
CA GLY A 29 -15.42 9.68 11.68
C GLY A 29 -15.52 11.13 11.21
N ASP A 30 -15.50 12.02 12.18
CA ASP A 30 -15.45 13.47 11.96
C ASP A 30 -13.99 13.93 11.91
N VAL A 31 -13.49 14.19 10.70
CA VAL A 31 -12.09 14.59 10.46
C VAL A 31 -11.77 15.96 11.04
N ASP A 32 -12.77 16.81 11.29
CA ASP A 32 -12.57 18.14 11.87
C ASP A 32 -12.21 18.07 13.36
N THR A 33 -12.39 16.90 13.99
CA THR A 33 -11.94 16.63 15.36
C THR A 33 -10.45 16.34 15.46
N LEU A 34 -9.77 16.12 14.33
CA LEU A 34 -8.33 15.87 14.29
C LEU A 34 -7.56 17.19 14.38
N GLY A 35 -6.71 17.32 15.40
CA GLY A 35 -5.89 18.51 15.64
C GLY A 35 -4.43 18.36 15.20
N ASN A 36 -3.69 19.47 15.25
CA ASN A 36 -2.23 19.44 15.09
C ASN A 36 -1.60 18.67 16.27
N LEU A 37 -0.91 17.57 15.95
CA LEU A 37 -0.28 16.69 16.94
C LEU A 37 0.95 17.33 17.61
N ASP A 38 1.53 18.36 17.00
CA ASP A 38 2.68 19.08 17.55
C ASP A 38 2.59 20.58 17.19
N PRO A 39 1.82 21.36 17.95
CA PRO A 39 1.61 22.79 17.69
C PRO A 39 2.88 23.63 17.72
N ASN A 40 3.90 23.21 18.46
CA ASN A 40 5.18 23.93 18.59
C ASN A 40 6.21 23.47 17.55
N GLY A 41 6.05 22.29 16.97
CA GLY A 41 6.98 21.71 15.99
C GLY A 41 8.29 21.20 16.61
N ASP A 42 8.27 20.86 17.90
CA ASP A 42 9.46 20.48 18.66
C ASP A 42 9.81 18.99 18.50
N TYR A 43 8.88 18.16 18.02
CA TYR A 43 8.98 16.69 18.10
C TYR A 43 8.70 15.98 16.77
N ILE A 44 7.67 16.38 16.03
CA ILE A 44 7.19 15.63 14.86
C ILE A 44 7.86 16.13 13.57
N ILE A 45 8.63 15.24 12.93
CA ILE A 45 9.26 15.52 11.62
C ILE A 45 8.24 15.42 10.47
N SER A 46 7.42 14.37 10.47
CA SER A 46 6.40 14.14 9.45
C SER A 46 5.28 13.24 9.98
N THR A 47 4.09 13.37 9.38
CA THR A 47 2.92 12.52 9.68
C THR A 47 2.47 11.81 8.41
N ARG A 48 2.15 10.52 8.51
CA ARG A 48 1.73 9.69 7.37
C ARG A 48 0.62 8.72 7.75
N VAL A 49 -0.43 8.69 6.94
CA VAL A 49 -1.52 7.71 7.05
C VAL A 49 -1.56 6.86 5.78
N ARG A 50 -1.83 5.55 5.91
CA ARG A 50 -1.89 4.62 4.78
C ARG A 50 -3.05 3.64 4.93
N CYS A 51 -3.61 3.22 3.80
CA CYS A 51 -4.61 2.16 3.71
C CYS A 51 -4.16 1.11 2.69
N GLY A 52 -4.64 -0.13 2.84
CA GLY A 52 -4.48 -1.19 1.85
C GLY A 52 -5.82 -1.59 1.24
N ARG A 53 -5.83 -1.97 -0.04
CA ARG A 53 -6.99 -2.54 -0.74
C ARG A 53 -6.54 -3.72 -1.59
N SER A 54 -7.47 -4.63 -1.89
CA SER A 54 -7.26 -5.75 -2.79
C SER A 54 -8.33 -5.74 -3.86
N MET A 55 -7.95 -6.01 -5.10
CA MET A 55 -8.87 -5.97 -6.24
C MET A 55 -9.67 -7.26 -6.32
N GLN A 56 -11.00 -7.15 -6.36
CA GLN A 56 -11.87 -8.31 -6.55
C GLN A 56 -11.51 -9.03 -7.87
N GLY A 57 -11.47 -10.36 -7.83
CA GLY A 57 -11.09 -11.20 -8.97
C GLY A 57 -9.59 -11.47 -9.09
N TYR A 58 -8.75 -10.82 -8.29
CA TYR A 58 -7.31 -11.09 -8.22
C TYR A 58 -6.94 -11.68 -6.86
N PRO A 59 -6.24 -12.83 -6.80
CA PRO A 59 -5.78 -13.40 -5.56
C PRO A 59 -4.58 -12.61 -4.99
N PHE A 60 -4.13 -12.97 -3.79
CA PHE A 60 -2.89 -12.42 -3.25
C PHE A 60 -1.64 -12.89 -4.02
N ASN A 61 -0.53 -12.17 -3.83
CA ASN A 61 0.74 -12.34 -4.55
C ASN A 61 1.22 -13.80 -4.78
N PRO A 62 1.12 -14.72 -3.82
CA PRO A 62 1.59 -16.10 -4.01
C PRO A 62 0.85 -16.86 -5.10
N CYS A 63 -0.35 -16.40 -5.48
CA CYS A 63 -1.21 -17.05 -6.47
C CYS A 63 -1.34 -16.27 -7.78
N LEU A 64 -0.76 -15.06 -7.88
CA LEU A 64 -0.81 -14.25 -9.09
C LEU A 64 0.10 -14.81 -10.20
N THR A 65 -0.32 -14.68 -11.45
CA THR A 65 0.54 -14.90 -12.63
C THR A 65 1.22 -13.59 -13.03
N GLU A 66 2.28 -13.65 -13.83
CA GLU A 66 2.92 -12.45 -14.38
C GLU A 66 1.94 -11.58 -15.18
N ALA A 67 1.06 -12.19 -15.98
CA ALA A 67 0.05 -11.49 -16.74
C ALA A 67 -0.93 -10.74 -15.82
N GLN A 68 -1.37 -11.36 -14.72
CA GLN A 68 -2.25 -10.72 -13.75
C GLN A 68 -1.58 -9.51 -13.07
N TYR A 69 -0.27 -9.55 -12.81
CA TYR A 69 0.45 -8.37 -12.32
C TYR A 69 0.37 -7.20 -13.30
N LYS A 70 0.56 -7.44 -14.61
CA LYS A 70 0.44 -6.41 -15.66
C LYS A 70 -1.00 -5.89 -15.77
N GLU A 71 -1.98 -6.78 -15.77
CA GLU A 71 -3.40 -6.39 -15.83
C GLU A 71 -3.82 -5.51 -14.63
N MET A 72 -3.32 -5.83 -13.42
CA MET A 72 -3.58 -5.05 -12.22
C MET A 72 -2.89 -3.68 -12.30
N GLU A 73 -1.63 -3.62 -12.74
CA GLU A 73 -0.90 -2.37 -13.00
C GLU A 73 -1.67 -1.48 -13.98
N ASP A 74 -2.09 -2.02 -15.13
CA ASP A 74 -2.83 -1.28 -16.15
C ASP A 74 -4.15 -0.73 -15.60
N LYS A 75 -4.91 -1.55 -14.87
CA LYS A 75 -6.20 -1.13 -14.27
C LYS A 75 -6.02 -0.04 -13.22
N VAL A 76 -5.04 -0.19 -12.33
CA VAL A 76 -4.77 0.78 -11.26
C VAL A 76 -4.24 2.08 -11.86
N SER A 77 -3.20 2.02 -12.69
CA SER A 77 -2.62 3.22 -13.32
C SER A 77 -3.63 3.98 -14.17
N SER A 78 -4.46 3.27 -14.95
CA SER A 78 -5.54 3.90 -15.72
C SER A 78 -6.56 4.58 -14.82
N THR A 79 -6.96 3.94 -13.72
CA THR A 79 -7.91 4.54 -12.75
C THR A 79 -7.34 5.79 -12.11
N LEU A 80 -6.07 5.75 -11.68
CA LEU A 80 -5.39 6.88 -11.03
C LEU A 80 -5.12 8.05 -12.00
N SER A 81 -5.09 7.80 -13.31
CA SER A 81 -4.94 8.85 -14.32
C SER A 81 -6.12 9.82 -14.38
N PHE A 82 -7.28 9.42 -13.86
CA PHE A 82 -8.48 10.26 -13.77
C PHE A 82 -8.53 11.12 -12.50
N LEU A 83 -7.56 11.01 -11.59
CA LEU A 83 -7.49 11.86 -10.41
C LEU A 83 -7.11 13.30 -10.81
N GLU A 84 -7.80 14.26 -10.21
CA GLU A 84 -7.67 15.69 -10.49
C GLU A 84 -7.34 16.47 -9.21
N GLY A 85 -7.11 17.78 -9.35
CA GLY A 85 -6.82 18.67 -8.23
C GLY A 85 -5.56 18.26 -7.45
N GLU A 86 -5.64 18.28 -6.13
CA GLU A 86 -4.53 17.92 -5.23
C GLU A 86 -4.05 16.47 -5.40
N LEU A 87 -4.94 15.57 -5.83
CA LEU A 87 -4.61 14.16 -6.00
C LEU A 87 -4.02 13.83 -7.37
N LYS A 88 -4.02 14.80 -8.30
CA LYS A 88 -3.47 14.61 -9.64
C LYS A 88 -1.98 14.34 -9.58
N GLY A 89 -1.56 13.32 -10.32
CA GLY A 89 -0.19 12.84 -10.31
C GLY A 89 0.14 11.93 -11.48
N LYS A 90 1.25 11.22 -11.34
CA LYS A 90 1.81 10.36 -12.38
C LYS A 90 2.11 8.98 -11.83
N PHE A 91 1.74 7.96 -12.58
CA PHE A 91 2.20 6.59 -12.36
C PHE A 91 3.58 6.38 -13.00
N SER A 92 4.51 5.86 -12.22
CA SER A 92 5.87 5.51 -12.63
C SER A 92 6.08 4.01 -12.45
N PRO A 93 6.09 3.20 -13.52
CA PRO A 93 6.35 1.77 -13.42
C PRO A 93 7.79 1.54 -12.93
N LEU A 94 7.99 0.52 -12.09
CA LEU A 94 9.33 0.11 -11.69
C LEU A 94 10.09 -0.58 -12.83
N THR A 95 9.37 -1.21 -13.75
CA THR A 95 9.97 -1.73 -14.98
C THR A 95 10.49 -0.58 -15.82
N GLY A 96 11.81 -0.54 -16.04
CA GLY A 96 12.48 0.54 -16.76
C GLY A 96 12.89 1.75 -15.91
N MET A 97 12.57 1.76 -14.61
CA MET A 97 13.05 2.79 -13.69
C MET A 97 14.56 2.63 -13.45
N THR A 98 15.32 3.74 -13.49
CA THR A 98 16.75 3.70 -13.17
C THR A 98 16.97 3.39 -11.70
N LYS A 99 18.08 2.71 -11.38
CA LYS A 99 18.42 2.38 -10.00
C LYS A 99 18.60 3.63 -9.13
N ASP A 100 19.15 4.71 -9.67
CA ASP A 100 19.28 5.99 -8.94
C ASP A 100 17.91 6.59 -8.59
N THR A 101 16.95 6.56 -9.52
CA THR A 101 15.58 7.02 -9.26
C THR A 101 14.90 6.13 -8.22
N GLN A 102 15.04 4.81 -8.36
CA GLN A 102 14.47 3.84 -7.43
C GLN A 102 15.02 4.04 -6.02
N GLN A 103 16.34 4.20 -5.88
CA GLN A 103 16.99 4.41 -4.59
C GLN A 103 16.58 5.75 -3.97
N LYS A 104 16.54 6.82 -4.77
CA LYS A 104 16.08 8.14 -4.30
C LYS A 104 14.67 8.07 -3.73
N LEU A 105 13.74 7.38 -4.42
CA LEU A 105 12.37 7.22 -3.93
C LEU A 105 12.30 6.39 -2.63
N ILE A 106 13.19 5.43 -2.43
CA ILE A 106 13.29 4.67 -1.17
C ILE A 106 13.83 5.57 -0.05
N ASP A 107 14.88 6.32 -0.32
CA ASP A 107 15.53 7.24 0.64
C ASP A 107 14.59 8.36 1.07
N ASP A 108 13.77 8.88 0.13
CA ASP A 108 12.74 9.88 0.38
C ASP A 108 11.48 9.28 1.05
N HIS A 109 11.51 7.99 1.43
CA HIS A 109 10.42 7.23 2.09
C HIS A 109 9.13 7.08 1.26
N PHE A 110 9.22 7.20 -0.06
CA PHE A 110 8.10 7.09 -0.99
C PHE A 110 7.92 5.68 -1.56
N LEU A 111 9.01 5.01 -1.93
CA LEU A 111 8.98 3.67 -2.50
C LEU A 111 9.32 2.60 -1.46
N PHE A 112 8.64 1.47 -1.56
CA PHE A 112 8.89 0.32 -0.70
C PHE A 112 10.22 -0.36 -1.07
N LYS A 113 10.94 -0.85 -0.05
CA LYS A 113 12.22 -1.52 -0.25
C LYS A 113 12.09 -2.77 -1.12
N GLU A 114 13.05 -2.95 -2.03
CA GLU A 114 13.23 -4.19 -2.79
C GLU A 114 13.76 -5.30 -1.87
N GLY A 115 13.31 -6.55 -2.06
CA GLY A 115 13.93 -7.71 -1.44
C GLY A 115 13.64 -7.94 0.05
N ASP A 116 12.43 -7.63 0.53
CA ASP A 116 12.04 -8.02 1.88
C ASP A 116 12.02 -9.56 2.03
N ARG A 117 12.86 -10.08 2.95
CA ARG A 117 13.02 -11.53 3.16
C ARG A 117 11.72 -12.26 3.53
N PHE A 118 10.80 -11.61 4.24
CA PHE A 118 9.54 -12.23 4.66
C PHE A 118 8.57 -12.34 3.48
N LEU A 119 8.51 -11.30 2.64
CA LEU A 119 7.72 -11.31 1.41
C LEU A 119 8.28 -12.31 0.38
N GLN A 120 9.60 -12.39 0.27
CA GLN A 120 10.27 -13.37 -0.59
C GLN A 120 9.96 -14.80 -0.15
N ALA A 121 10.10 -15.11 1.14
CA ALA A 121 9.78 -16.44 1.68
C ALA A 121 8.30 -16.81 1.51
N ALA A 122 7.41 -15.83 1.49
CA ALA A 122 5.98 -16.01 1.20
C ALA A 122 5.65 -16.14 -0.30
N ASN A 123 6.65 -16.17 -1.20
CA ASN A 123 6.46 -16.12 -2.66
C ASN A 123 5.70 -14.87 -3.15
N ALA A 124 5.76 -13.77 -2.40
CA ALA A 124 5.03 -12.53 -2.70
C ALA A 124 5.77 -11.58 -3.66
N CYS A 125 7.02 -11.89 -4.03
CA CYS A 125 7.86 -11.06 -4.91
C CYS A 125 8.11 -11.70 -6.28
N ARG A 126 7.34 -12.72 -6.68
CA ARG A 126 7.50 -13.36 -8.00
C ARG A 126 7.34 -12.33 -9.13
N PHE A 127 8.12 -12.51 -10.18
CA PHE A 127 8.15 -11.66 -11.39
C PHE A 127 8.58 -10.21 -11.15
N TRP A 128 9.25 -9.90 -10.04
CA TRP A 128 9.75 -8.55 -9.79
C TRP A 128 10.68 -8.05 -10.92
N PRO A 129 10.54 -6.80 -11.41
CA PRO A 129 9.62 -5.72 -10.97
C PRO A 129 8.32 -5.61 -11.78
N THR A 130 7.98 -6.60 -12.60
CA THR A 130 6.80 -6.58 -13.49
C THR A 130 5.49 -6.32 -12.73
N GLY A 131 4.66 -5.38 -13.24
CA GLY A 131 3.38 -5.02 -12.64
C GLY A 131 3.47 -4.22 -11.34
N ARG A 132 4.66 -3.71 -11.00
CA ARG A 132 4.87 -2.85 -9.84
C ARG A 132 5.25 -1.45 -10.31
N GLY A 133 4.79 -0.46 -9.58
CA GLY A 133 5.04 0.95 -9.82
C GLY A 133 4.66 1.75 -8.61
N ILE A 134 4.76 3.06 -8.75
CA ILE A 134 4.35 4.03 -7.76
C ILE A 134 3.61 5.16 -8.46
N TYR A 135 2.47 5.56 -7.92
CA TYR A 135 1.83 6.82 -8.27
C TYR A 135 2.14 7.85 -7.21
N HIS A 136 2.39 9.09 -7.61
CA HIS A 136 2.40 10.20 -6.67
C HIS A 136 1.99 11.51 -7.34
N ASN A 137 1.45 12.43 -6.55
CA ASN A 137 1.22 13.82 -6.98
C ASN A 137 2.54 14.62 -7.01
N ASP A 138 2.50 15.81 -7.61
CA ASP A 138 3.69 16.65 -7.81
C ASP A 138 4.33 17.12 -6.50
N THR A 139 3.54 17.22 -5.43
CA THR A 139 4.00 17.63 -4.09
C THR A 139 4.40 16.46 -3.19
N ASN A 140 4.31 15.21 -3.69
CA ASN A 140 4.59 13.98 -2.94
C ASN A 140 3.83 13.87 -1.59
N THR A 141 2.61 14.39 -1.54
CA THR A 141 1.71 14.31 -0.37
C THR A 141 0.66 13.23 -0.52
N PHE A 142 0.44 12.73 -1.74
CA PHE A 142 -0.45 11.61 -2.05
C PHE A 142 0.29 10.58 -2.90
N LEU A 143 0.34 9.33 -2.44
CA LEU A 143 1.04 8.22 -3.12
C LEU A 143 0.21 6.94 -3.12
N VAL A 144 0.36 6.14 -4.17
CA VAL A 144 -0.23 4.79 -4.31
C VAL A 144 0.81 3.78 -4.74
#